data_AF-A0A6N3GU72-F1
#
_entry.id   AF-A0A6N3GU72-F1
#
_cell.length_a   1.000
_cell.length_b   1.000
_cell.length_c   1.000
_cell.angle_alpha   90.00
_cell.angle_beta   90.00
_cell.angle_gamma   90.00
#
_symmetry.space_group_name_H-M   'P 1'
#
loop_
_entity.id
_entity.type
_entity.pdbx_description
1 polymer ?
#
loop_
_entity_poly.entity_id
_entity_poly.type
_entity_poly.pdbx_seq_one_letter_code
_entity_poly.pdbx_strand_id
1 'polypeptide(L)'
;MRPKIKESMAPIYINNKIVFGTKSTHIEIDDEDGEIFKLLNIINGDLDINEIYKTSSIDNDIIDEVIDVLNENLLIENVELDSNLLSIYEKNRYNTNTVTNF
;
A
#
# COMPACT_ATOMS: atom_id res chain seq x y z
N MET A 1 -11.22 -8.60 -0.72
CA MET A 1 -10.48 -7.34 -0.89
C MET A 1 -9.20 -7.65 -1.63
N ARG A 2 -8.89 -6.85 -2.66
CA ARG A 2 -7.59 -6.86 -3.33
C ARG A 2 -6.85 -5.60 -2.91
N PRO A 3 -5.99 -5.67 -1.88
CA PRO A 3 -5.32 -4.49 -1.37
C PRO A 3 -4.20 -4.05 -2.30
N LYS A 4 -4.14 -2.74 -2.57
CA LYS A 4 -3.08 -2.07 -3.32
C LYS A 4 -2.52 -0.92 -2.50
N ILE A 5 -1.21 -0.79 -2.41
CA ILE A 5 -0.57 0.40 -1.83
C ILE A 5 -0.86 1.62 -2.71
N LYS A 6 -1.27 2.74 -2.10
CA LYS A 6 -1.52 3.98 -2.82
C LYS A 6 -0.24 4.51 -3.46
N GLU A 7 -0.30 4.82 -4.74
CA GLU A 7 0.85 5.32 -5.51
C GLU A 7 1.41 6.63 -4.94
N SER A 8 0.56 7.48 -4.37
CA SER A 8 0.97 8.73 -3.72
C SER A 8 1.72 8.54 -2.39
N MET A 9 1.70 7.33 -1.83
CA MET A 9 2.31 6.98 -0.54
C MET A 9 3.20 5.74 -0.70
N ALA A 10 4.03 5.70 -1.74
CA ALA A 10 4.95 4.60 -1.97
C ALA A 10 5.93 4.43 -0.77
N PRO A 11 6.10 3.20 -0.25
CA PRO A 11 6.98 2.94 0.89
C PRO A 11 8.45 3.07 0.52
N ILE A 12 9.25 3.52 1.46
CA ILE A 12 10.72 3.58 1.34
C ILE A 12 11.33 2.71 2.43
N TYR A 13 12.22 1.79 2.03
CA TYR A 13 13.00 1.00 2.97
C TYR A 13 14.34 1.68 3.28
N ILE A 14 14.58 2.03 4.54
CA ILE A 14 15.80 2.68 5.00
C ILE A 14 16.11 2.31 6.45
N ASN A 15 17.37 2.00 6.75
CA ASN A 15 17.84 1.69 8.11
C ASN A 15 16.96 0.63 8.83
N ASN A 16 16.60 -0.45 8.16
CA ASN A 16 15.74 -1.52 8.70
C ASN A 16 14.33 -1.07 9.11
N LYS A 17 13.84 -0.02 8.44
CA LYS A 17 12.49 0.51 8.63
C LYS A 17 11.84 0.75 7.29
N ILE A 18 10.52 0.64 7.29
CA ILE A 18 9.66 1.04 6.19
C ILE A 18 9.04 2.38 6.56
N VAL A 19 9.20 3.37 5.69
CA VAL A 19 8.68 4.72 5.90
C VAL A 19 7.62 5.04 4.87
N PHE A 20 6.45 5.47 5.34
CA PHE A 20 5.37 6.01 4.52
C PHE A 20 5.17 7.48 4.81
N GLY A 21 5.04 8.32 3.78
CA GLY A 21 4.63 9.72 3.91
C GLY A 21 5.69 10.74 3.49
N THR A 22 5.61 11.93 4.06
CA THR A 22 6.44 13.09 3.71
C THR A 22 7.43 13.42 4.82
N LYS A 23 8.37 14.33 4.56
CA LYS A 23 9.30 14.82 5.59
C LYS A 23 8.62 15.37 6.86
N SER A 24 7.41 15.92 6.73
CA SER A 24 6.69 16.55 7.85
C SER A 24 5.79 15.57 8.61
N THR A 25 5.30 14.52 7.96
CA THR A 25 4.39 13.54 8.54
C THR A 25 4.67 12.18 7.91
N HIS A 26 5.15 11.25 8.73
CA HIS A 26 5.47 9.91 8.28
C HIS A 26 5.11 8.87 9.33
N ILE A 27 4.95 7.65 8.86
CA ILE A 27 4.79 6.45 9.67
C ILE A 27 6.02 5.59 9.43
N GLU A 28 6.57 5.05 10.50
CA GLU A 28 7.67 4.10 10.46
C GLU A 28 7.19 2.74 10.95
N ILE A 29 7.56 1.69 10.23
CA ILE A 29 7.37 0.30 10.63
C ILE A 29 8.76 -0.32 10.72
N ASP A 30 9.09 -0.91 11.87
CA ASP A 30 10.35 -1.64 12.04
C ASP A 30 10.29 -2.95 11.22
N ASP A 31 11.34 -3.22 10.44
CA ASP A 31 11.44 -4.39 9.57
C ASP A 31 12.90 -4.82 9.47
N GLU A 32 13.40 -5.46 10.54
CA GLU A 32 14.82 -5.82 10.68
C GLU A 32 15.32 -6.74 9.55
N ASP A 33 14.47 -7.66 9.09
CA ASP A 33 14.80 -8.69 8.12
C ASP A 33 14.33 -8.34 6.69
N GLY A 34 13.67 -7.21 6.51
CA GLY A 34 13.14 -6.77 5.21
C GLY A 34 11.97 -7.62 4.71
N GLU A 35 11.35 -8.44 5.57
CA GLU A 35 10.27 -9.35 5.18
C GLU A 35 8.97 -8.61 4.97
N ILE A 36 8.66 -7.64 5.84
CA ILE A 36 7.45 -6.82 5.70
C ILE A 36 7.56 -6.00 4.41
N PHE A 37 8.73 -5.47 4.08
CA PHE A 37 8.92 -4.72 2.84
C PHE A 37 8.73 -5.59 1.59
N LYS A 38 9.12 -6.88 1.64
CA LYS A 38 8.82 -7.84 0.56
C LYS A 38 7.31 -8.09 0.45
N LEU A 39 6.61 -8.23 1.58
CA LEU A 39 5.16 -8.36 1.60
C LEU A 39 4.47 -7.17 0.94
N LEU A 40 4.92 -5.94 1.21
CA LEU A 40 4.35 -4.74 0.59
C LEU A 40 4.43 -4.75 -0.94
N ASN A 41 5.46 -5.36 -1.52
CA ASN A 41 5.56 -5.51 -2.98
C ASN A 41 4.53 -6.49 -3.56
N ILE A 42 3.98 -7.39 -2.74
CA ILE A 42 2.90 -8.31 -3.10
C ILE A 42 1.53 -7.62 -2.98
N ILE A 43 1.41 -6.59 -2.11
CA ILE A 43 0.20 -5.77 -1.92
C ILE A 43 0.09 -4.72 -3.04
N ASN A 44 -0.04 -5.19 -4.28
CA ASN A 44 -0.08 -4.36 -5.49
C ASN A 44 -1.47 -4.31 -6.16
N GLY A 45 -2.45 -5.01 -5.60
CA GLY A 45 -3.82 -5.11 -6.12
C GLY A 45 -4.09 -6.30 -7.05
N ASP A 46 -3.08 -7.09 -7.39
CA ASP A 46 -3.25 -8.26 -8.26
C ASP A 46 -3.85 -9.46 -7.52
N LEU A 47 -3.49 -9.62 -6.24
CA LEU A 47 -3.88 -10.73 -5.38
C LEU A 47 -4.93 -10.33 -4.36
N ASP A 48 -5.82 -11.26 -4.01
CA ASP A 48 -6.65 -11.14 -2.82
C ASP A 48 -5.89 -11.56 -1.54
N ILE A 49 -6.46 -11.25 -0.38
CA ILE A 49 -5.85 -11.55 0.92
C ILE A 49 -5.53 -13.05 1.09
N ASN A 50 -6.42 -13.95 0.63
CA ASN A 50 -6.20 -15.39 0.77
C ASN A 50 -5.06 -15.89 -0.15
N GLU A 51 -4.87 -15.25 -1.30
CA GLU A 51 -3.76 -15.51 -2.21
C GLU A 51 -2.43 -14.96 -1.67
N ILE A 52 -2.47 -13.81 -0.98
CA ILE A 52 -1.31 -13.25 -0.27
C ILE A 52 -0.83 -14.22 0.81
N TYR A 53 -1.73 -14.78 1.64
CA TYR A 53 -1.36 -15.78 2.66
C TYR A 53 -0.64 -17.01 2.08
N LYS A 54 -1.00 -17.42 0.86
CA LYS A 54 -0.39 -18.59 0.21
C LYS A 54 0.95 -18.28 -0.44
N THR A 55 1.17 -17.02 -0.79
CA THR A 55 2.35 -16.56 -1.55
C THR A 55 3.44 -16.06 -0.62
N SER A 56 3.05 -15.44 0.50
CA SER A 56 3.97 -14.98 1.53
C SER A 56 4.50 -16.14 2.36
N SER A 57 5.73 -16.00 2.85
CA SER A 57 6.31 -16.91 3.86
C SER A 57 6.10 -16.40 5.29
N ILE A 58 5.46 -15.24 5.44
CA ILE A 58 5.16 -14.58 6.71
C ILE A 58 3.89 -15.20 7.31
N ASP A 59 3.81 -15.22 8.65
CA ASP A 59 2.63 -15.67 9.37
C ASP A 59 1.39 -14.84 8.99
N ASN A 60 0.24 -15.50 8.87
CA ASN A 60 -1.02 -14.85 8.53
C ASN A 60 -1.41 -13.78 9.54
N ASP A 61 -1.14 -14.01 10.84
CA ASP A 61 -1.44 -13.03 11.89
C ASP A 61 -0.65 -11.73 11.69
N ILE A 62 0.61 -11.83 11.25
CA ILE A 62 1.47 -10.67 10.94
C ILE A 62 0.98 -9.98 9.66
N ILE A 63 0.56 -10.75 8.65
CA ILE A 63 0.00 -10.19 7.42
C ILE A 63 -1.26 -9.37 7.74
N ASP A 64 -2.13 -9.89 8.60
CA ASP A 64 -3.35 -9.20 9.03
C ASP A 64 -3.01 -7.91 9.79
N GLU A 65 -2.07 -7.97 10.73
CA GLU A 65 -1.61 -6.78 11.47
C GLU A 65 -1.06 -5.70 10.53
N VAL A 66 -0.23 -6.08 9.55
CA VAL A 66 0.30 -5.15 8.55
C VAL A 66 -0.82 -4.55 7.71
N ILE A 67 -1.77 -5.36 7.24
CA ILE A 67 -2.91 -4.87 6.44
C ILE A 67 -3.76 -3.90 7.27
N ASP A 68 -4.02 -4.20 8.53
CA ASP A 68 -4.79 -3.34 9.42
C ASP A 68 -4.09 -2.00 9.66
N VAL A 69 -2.79 -2.01 9.97
CA VAL A 69 -1.99 -0.77 10.12
C VAL A 69 -2.03 0.06 8.84
N LEU A 70 -1.88 -0.56 7.68
CA LEU A 70 -1.95 0.14 6.39
C LEU A 70 -3.35 0.72 6.14
N ASN A 71 -4.41 0.00 6.51
CA ASN A 71 -5.79 0.43 6.31
C ASN A 71 -6.17 1.57 7.25
N GLU A 72 -5.83 1.47 8.54
CA GLU A 72 -6.06 2.51 9.56
C GLU A 72 -5.38 3.83 9.18
N ASN A 73 -4.20 3.75 8.57
CA ASN A 73 -3.44 4.90 8.10
C ASN A 73 -3.79 5.33 6.67
N LEU A 74 -4.81 4.72 6.05
CA LEU A 74 -5.26 5.01 4.70
C LEU A 74 -4.14 4.89 3.64
N LEU A 75 -3.22 3.95 3.81
CA LEU A 75 -2.07 3.70 2.93
C LEU A 75 -2.38 2.70 1.81
N ILE A 76 -3.42 1.88 1.99
CA ILE A 76 -3.92 0.96 0.97
C ILE A 76 -5.28 1.38 0.43
N GLU A 77 -5.63 0.87 -0.75
CA GLU A 77 -6.93 0.97 -1.39
C GLU A 77 -7.39 -0.41 -1.89
N ASN A 78 -8.70 -0.60 -2.03
CA ASN A 78 -9.25 -1.81 -2.64
C ASN A 78 -9.53 -1.55 -4.12
N VAL A 79 -8.83 -2.25 -5.01
CA VAL A 79 -8.97 -2.06 -6.46
C VAL A 79 -10.38 -2.38 -6.97
N GLU A 80 -11.14 -3.21 -6.23
CA GLU A 80 -12.52 -3.56 -6.58
C GLU A 80 -13.51 -2.40 -6.39
N LEU A 81 -13.13 -1.35 -5.65
CA LEU A 81 -13.96 -0.17 -5.40
C LEU A 81 -13.78 0.93 -6.45
N ASP A 82 -13.07 0.65 -7.55
CA ASP A 82 -12.86 1.64 -8.60
C ASP A 82 -14.19 2.07 -9.24
N SER A 83 -14.43 3.38 -9.28
CA SER A 83 -15.70 3.94 -9.72
C SER A 83 -15.86 3.80 -11.23
N ASN A 84 -17.02 3.29 -11.66
CA ASN A 84 -17.42 3.29 -13.07
C ASN A 84 -18.03 4.63 -13.52
N LEU A 85 -18.07 5.65 -12.64
CA LEU A 85 -18.65 6.96 -12.94
C LEU A 85 -17.76 7.83 -13.81
N LEU A 86 -16.44 7.60 -13.77
CA LEU A 86 -15.46 8.35 -14.54
C LEU A 86 -14.84 7.47 -15.63
N SER A 87 -14.74 8.01 -16.83
CA SER A 87 -13.93 7.39 -17.89
C SER A 87 -12.44 7.39 -17.53
N ILE A 88 -11.66 6.53 -18.17
CA ILE A 88 -10.19 6.47 -17.99
C ILE A 88 -9.54 7.85 -18.25
N TYR A 89 -10.03 8.59 -19.25
CA TYR A 89 -9.55 9.94 -19.55
C TYR A 89 -9.81 10.91 -18.39
N GLU A 90 -11.02 10.88 -17.82
CA GLU A 90 -11.37 11.73 -16.67
C GLU A 90 -10.57 11.35 -15.42
N LYS A 91 -10.41 10.05 -15.14
CA LYS A 91 -9.54 9.56 -14.07
C LYS A 91 -8.12 10.11 -14.22
N ASN A 92 -7.53 10.00 -15.41
CA ASN A 92 -6.18 10.49 -15.67
C ASN A 92 -6.07 12.02 -15.55
N ARG A 93 -7.07 12.76 -16.04
CA ARG A 93 -7.13 14.23 -15.93
C ARG A 93 -7.20 14.68 -14.47
N TYR A 94 -7.92 13.96 -13.61
CA TYR A 94 -8.04 14.33 -12.19
C TYR A 94 -6.91 13.76 -11.32
N ASN A 95 -6.25 12.67 -11.74
CA ASN A 95 -5.08 12.11 -11.04
C ASN A 95 -3.90 13.10 -11.02
N THR A 96 -3.82 14.01 -12.00
CA THR A 96 -2.78 15.06 -12.04
C THR A 96 -2.96 16.14 -10.97
N ASN A 97 -4.16 16.30 -10.38
CA ASN A 97 -4.42 17.30 -9.34
C ASN A 97 -4.07 16.81 -7.92
N THR A 98 -3.85 15.51 -7.71
CA THR A 98 -3.34 14.96 -6.45
C THR A 98 -1.82 15.02 -6.33
N VAL A 99 -1.12 15.30 -7.43
CA VAL A 99 0.32 15.60 -7.47
C VAL A 99 0.51 17.08 -7.79
N THR A 100 0.04 17.96 -6.90
CA THR A 100 0.37 19.39 -7.04
C THR A 100 1.67 19.69 -6.30
N ASN A 101 2.76 19.67 -7.09
CA ASN A 101 3.99 20.47 -7.07
C ASN A 101 4.57 20.98 -5.74
N PHE A 102 5.88 20.72 -5.58
CA PHE A 102 6.83 21.35 -4.65
C PHE A 102 6.70 22.87 -4.54
#